data_AF-A0A974TNS3-F1
#
_entry.id   AF-A0A974TNS3-F1
#
_cell.length_a   1.000
_cell.length_b   1.000
_cell.length_c   1.000
_cell.angle_alpha   90.00
_cell.angle_beta   90.00
_cell.angle_gamma   90.00
#
_symmetry.space_group_name_H-M   'P 1'
#
loop_
_entity.id
_entity.type
_entity.pdbx_description
1 polymer ?
#
loop_
_entity_poly.entity_id
_entity_poly.type
_entity_poly.pdbx_seq_one_letter_code
_entity_poly.pdbx_strand_id
1 'polypeptide(L)'
;MVDGLRTPEDDAEENLGLSQAYRLLVQEVGQLREAQKDIRKKLEKAEAARDLVRQLLSTKSSIDVQPSPSGTTVSLKKKKPKRHRSGSQTAEVISRVKEILQAEGRPLDRGALLEAIQKDEFRITAANPARFIGRTLWESVEFIHIPGEGYWLKGVDLLSQKS
;
A
#
# COMPACT_ATOMS: atom_id res chain seq x y z
N MET A 1 -61.15 4.38 -33.11
CA MET A 1 -59.82 3.79 -33.32
C MET A 1 -59.04 4.79 -34.15
N VAL A 2 -58.21 5.61 -33.51
CA VAL A 2 -57.38 6.60 -34.20
C VAL A 2 -56.03 5.95 -34.44
N ASP A 3 -55.75 5.64 -35.70
CA ASP A 3 -54.47 5.14 -36.18
C ASP A 3 -53.47 6.30 -36.08
N GLY A 4 -52.51 6.18 -35.16
CA GLY A 4 -51.46 7.16 -34.95
C GLY A 4 -50.41 7.03 -36.05
N LEU A 5 -50.62 7.72 -37.17
CA LEU A 5 -49.63 7.83 -38.24
C LEU A 5 -48.40 8.58 -37.73
N ARG A 6 -47.35 7.80 -37.44
CA ARG A 6 -45.99 8.27 -37.16
C ARG A 6 -45.54 9.14 -38.34
N THR A 7 -45.20 10.40 -38.07
CA THR A 7 -44.83 11.34 -39.13
C THR A 7 -43.34 11.19 -39.46
N PRO A 8 -42.92 11.45 -40.71
CA PRO A 8 -41.50 11.39 -41.10
C PRO A 8 -40.62 12.40 -40.33
N GLU A 9 -41.22 13.36 -39.62
CA GLU A 9 -40.51 14.29 -38.74
C GLU A 9 -40.12 13.63 -37.41
N ASP A 10 -40.97 12.75 -36.86
CA ASP A 10 -40.66 11.97 -35.65
C ASP A 10 -39.44 11.04 -35.86
N ASP A 11 -39.36 10.41 -37.05
CA ASP A 11 -38.23 9.55 -37.41
C ASP A 11 -36.92 10.36 -37.65
N ALA A 12 -37.03 11.62 -38.09
CA ALA A 12 -35.87 12.50 -38.30
C ALA A 12 -35.28 12.99 -36.96
N GLU A 13 -36.14 13.32 -36.00
CA GLU A 13 -35.71 13.71 -34.65
C GLU A 13 -35.09 12.53 -33.87
N GLU A 14 -35.67 11.32 -33.97
CA GLU A 14 -35.07 10.10 -33.39
C GLU A 14 -33.68 9.82 -33.99
N ASN A 15 -33.52 9.98 -35.31
CA ASN A 15 -32.23 9.78 -35.98
C ASN A 15 -31.17 10.83 -35.57
N LEU A 16 -31.58 12.08 -35.32
CA LEU A 16 -30.69 13.13 -34.83
C LEU A 16 -30.25 12.87 -33.39
N GLY A 17 -31.17 12.47 -32.51
CA GLY A 17 -30.87 12.10 -31.13
C GLY A 17 -29.93 10.89 -31.05
N LEU A 18 -30.16 9.86 -31.87
CA LEU A 18 -29.31 8.68 -31.95
C LEU A 18 -27.90 9.02 -32.47
N SER A 19 -27.82 9.89 -33.48
CA SER A 19 -26.54 10.34 -34.03
C SER A 19 -25.72 11.16 -33.01
N GLN A 20 -26.41 11.97 -32.19
CA GLN A 20 -25.78 12.73 -31.11
C GLN A 20 -25.29 11.80 -29.99
N ALA A 21 -26.11 10.83 -29.57
CA ALA A 21 -25.73 9.84 -28.58
C ALA A 21 -24.53 9.00 -29.04
N TYR A 22 -24.52 8.57 -30.31
CA TYR A 22 -23.39 7.86 -30.90
C TYR A 22 -22.10 8.70 -30.87
N ARG A 23 -22.18 10.00 -31.19
CA ARG A 23 -21.03 10.90 -31.12
C ARG A 23 -20.46 11.01 -29.70
N LEU A 24 -21.33 11.14 -28.69
CA LEU A 24 -20.92 11.20 -27.29
C LEU A 24 -20.25 9.88 -26.85
N LEU A 25 -20.81 8.73 -27.24
CA LEU A 25 -20.21 7.43 -26.96
C LEU A 25 -18.84 7.26 -27.59
N VAL A 26 -18.66 7.68 -28.85
CA VAL A 26 -17.36 7.64 -29.52
C VAL A 26 -16.34 8.51 -28.80
N GLN A 27 -16.74 9.70 -28.34
CA GLN A 27 -15.86 10.58 -27.57
C GLN A 27 -15.47 9.95 -26.23
N GLU A 28 -16.42 9.39 -25.48
CA GLU A 28 -16.17 8.73 -24.20
C GLU A 28 -15.23 7.53 -24.36
N VAL A 29 -15.48 6.67 -25.35
CA VAL A 29 -14.59 5.53 -25.67
C VAL A 29 -13.18 6.02 -26.02
N GLY A 30 -13.06 7.16 -26.72
CA GLY A 30 -11.79 7.80 -26.99
C GLY A 30 -11.04 8.21 -25.72
N GLN A 31 -11.73 8.87 -24.78
CA GLN A 31 -11.16 9.28 -23.50
C GLN A 31 -10.72 8.09 -22.66
N LEU A 32 -11.55 7.04 -22.57
CA LEU A 32 -11.24 5.82 -21.85
C LEU A 32 -10.00 5.10 -22.43
N ARG A 33 -9.86 5.07 -23.76
CA ARG A 33 -8.67 4.50 -24.41
C ARG A 33 -7.41 5.28 -24.08
N GLU A 34 -7.47 6.61 -24.04
CA GLU A 34 -6.30 7.42 -23.71
C GLU A 34 -5.93 7.27 -22.23
N ALA A 35 -6.92 7.29 -21.33
CA ALA A 35 -6.70 6.99 -19.92
C ALA A 35 -6.08 5.59 -19.71
N GLN A 36 -6.54 4.58 -20.46
CA GLN A 36 -5.96 3.24 -20.40
C GLN A 36 -4.48 3.23 -20.81
N LYS A 37 -4.08 3.97 -21.86
CA LYS A 37 -2.67 4.07 -22.25
C LYS A 37 -1.83 4.75 -21.18
N ASP A 38 -2.33 5.81 -20.57
CA ASP A 38 -1.62 6.52 -19.52
C ASP A 38 -1.42 5.66 -18.27
N ILE A 39 -2.45 4.91 -17.87
CA ILE A 39 -2.35 3.94 -16.79
C ILE A 39 -1.31 2.87 -17.13
N ARG A 40 -1.31 2.31 -18.34
CA ARG A 40 -0.31 1.32 -18.77
C ARG A 40 1.11 1.87 -18.70
N LYS A 41 1.35 3.10 -19.18
CA LYS A 41 2.67 3.74 -19.09
C LYS A 41 3.12 3.95 -17.63
N LYS A 42 2.20 4.33 -16.75
CA LYS A 42 2.49 4.47 -15.30
C LYS A 42 2.81 3.13 -14.67
N LEU A 43 2.07 2.08 -15.03
CA LEU A 43 2.28 0.72 -14.55
C LEU A 43 3.66 0.20 -14.97
N GLU A 44 4.02 0.32 -16.24
CA GLU A 44 5.32 -0.07 -16.77
C GLU A 44 6.47 0.62 -16.03
N LYS A 45 6.36 1.93 -15.78
CA LYS A 45 7.35 2.67 -14.99
C LYS A 45 7.46 2.17 -13.55
N ALA A 46 6.33 1.88 -12.91
CA ALA A 46 6.30 1.38 -11.54
C ALA A 46 6.90 -0.03 -11.43
N GLU A 47 6.62 -0.90 -12.40
CA GLU A 47 7.19 -2.24 -12.51
C GLU A 47 8.70 -2.18 -12.72
N ALA A 48 9.18 -1.36 -13.67
CA ALA A 48 10.61 -1.17 -13.88
C ALA A 48 11.33 -0.65 -12.61
N ALA A 49 10.72 0.30 -11.90
CA ALA A 49 11.26 0.81 -10.65
C ALA A 49 11.32 -0.28 -9.56
N ARG A 50 10.26 -1.10 -9.45
CA ARG A 50 10.21 -2.24 -8.52
C ARG A 50 11.31 -3.25 -8.82
N ASP A 51 11.53 -3.60 -10.07
CA ASP A 51 12.54 -4.56 -10.47
C ASP A 51 13.96 -4.06 -10.22
N LEU A 52 14.22 -2.77 -10.46
CA LEU A 52 15.49 -2.14 -10.11
C LEU A 52 15.76 -2.22 -8.60
N VAL A 53 14.76 -1.91 -7.77
CA VAL A 53 14.88 -2.05 -6.31
C VAL A 53 15.14 -3.50 -5.91
N ARG A 54 14.46 -4.47 -6.54
CA ARG A 54 14.68 -5.91 -6.30
C ARG A 54 16.12 -6.32 -6.63
N GLN A 55 16.66 -5.88 -7.76
CA GLN A 55 18.05 -6.15 -8.15
C GLN A 55 19.03 -5.56 -7.14
N LEU A 56 18.85 -4.31 -6.70
CA LEU A 56 19.71 -3.68 -5.69
C LEU A 56 19.70 -4.43 -4.35
N LEU A 57 18.53 -4.94 -3.94
CA LEU A 57 18.40 -5.75 -2.72
C LEU A 57 19.08 -7.11 -2.88
N SER A 58 18.94 -7.76 -4.05
CA SER A 58 19.59 -9.04 -4.34
C SER A 58 21.11 -8.91 -4.37
N THR A 59 21.66 -7.87 -5.02
CA THR A 59 23.11 -7.63 -5.07
C THR A 59 23.70 -7.36 -3.69
N LYS A 60 22.98 -6.63 -2.82
CA LYS A 60 23.41 -6.41 -1.43
C LYS A 60 23.42 -7.70 -0.59
N SER A 61 22.58 -8.67 -0.94
CA SER A 61 22.51 -9.95 -0.23
C SER A 61 23.60 -10.94 -0.67
N SER A 62 24.23 -10.75 -1.84
CA SER A 62 25.32 -11.59 -2.33
C SER A 62 26.72 -11.18 -1.84
N ILE A 63 26.85 -10.12 -1.03
CA ILE A 63 28.15 -9.63 -0.48
C ILE A 63 28.39 -10.16 0.94
N ASP A 64 27.96 -11.39 1.25
CA ASP A 64 28.23 -11.99 2.57
C ASP A 64 28.62 -13.47 2.47
N VAL A 65 29.68 -13.79 1.71
CA VAL A 65 30.47 -15.02 1.91
C VAL A 65 31.94 -14.79 1.50
N GLN A 66 32.78 -14.40 2.47
CA GLN A 66 34.10 -15.00 2.73
C GLN A 66 34.79 -14.25 3.89
N PRO A 67 35.26 -14.95 4.95
CA PRO A 67 36.16 -14.39 5.93
C PRO A 67 37.62 -14.62 5.50
N SER A 68 38.39 -13.56 5.29
CA SER A 68 39.86 -13.64 5.31
C SER A 68 40.46 -12.35 5.87
N PRO A 69 41.53 -12.41 6.67
CA PRO A 69 41.93 -11.35 7.58
C PRO A 69 42.95 -10.38 6.95
N SER A 70 43.05 -9.22 7.60
CA SER A 70 44.04 -8.15 7.37
C SER A 70 43.69 -7.15 6.27
N GLY A 71 43.36 -5.93 6.69
CA GLY A 71 43.20 -4.79 5.81
C GLY A 71 42.47 -3.65 6.52
N THR A 72 43.25 -2.75 7.14
CA THR A 72 42.78 -1.50 7.73
C THR A 72 41.91 -0.71 6.75
N THR A 73 40.61 -0.66 6.98
CA THR A 73 39.71 0.29 6.30
C THR A 73 38.66 0.83 7.27
N VAL A 74 38.49 2.14 7.20
CA VAL A 74 37.69 3.00 8.08
C VAL A 74 36.26 2.48 8.22
N SER A 75 35.90 2.09 9.45
CA SER A 75 34.59 1.52 9.76
C SER A 75 33.51 2.61 9.78
N LEU A 76 32.78 2.76 8.67
CA LEU A 76 31.43 3.34 8.73
C LEU A 76 30.57 2.38 9.55
N LYS A 77 30.29 2.78 10.80
CA LYS A 77 29.43 2.05 11.74
C LYS A 77 28.04 1.79 11.11
N LYS A 78 27.86 0.64 10.45
CA LYS A 78 26.55 0.06 10.21
C LYS A 78 25.90 -0.11 11.58
N LYS A 79 24.88 0.70 11.88
CA LYS A 79 24.06 0.54 13.09
C LYS A 79 23.45 -0.86 13.04
N LYS A 80 23.98 -1.78 13.84
CA LYS A 80 23.36 -3.09 14.06
C LYS A 80 21.89 -2.87 14.43
N PRO A 81 20.93 -3.63 13.87
CA PRO A 81 19.54 -3.53 14.31
C PRO A 81 19.52 -3.78 15.81
N LYS A 82 19.01 -2.81 16.58
CA LYS A 82 18.86 -2.96 18.03
C LYS A 82 17.86 -4.09 18.24
N ARG A 83 18.35 -5.30 18.53
CA ARG A 83 17.54 -6.36 19.10
C ARG A 83 16.96 -5.82 20.40
N HIS A 84 15.66 -5.53 20.40
CA HIS A 84 14.96 -5.14 21.61
C HIS A 84 15.09 -6.29 22.61
N ARG A 85 15.48 -5.96 23.85
CA ARG A 85 15.56 -6.93 24.94
C ARG A 85 14.15 -7.49 25.14
N SER A 86 14.03 -8.81 25.22
CA SER A 86 12.79 -9.50 25.61
C SER A 86 12.27 -8.90 26.92
N GLY A 87 10.99 -8.50 26.96
CA GLY A 87 10.37 -7.79 28.10
C GLY A 87 10.42 -6.25 28.04
N SER A 88 10.93 -5.65 26.97
CA SER A 88 10.81 -4.20 26.78
C SER A 88 9.44 -3.83 26.20
N GLN A 89 8.89 -2.70 26.65
CA GLN A 89 7.62 -2.16 26.16
C GLN A 89 7.57 -2.01 24.63
N THR A 90 8.71 -1.75 23.99
CA THR A 90 8.82 -1.71 22.52
C THR A 90 8.59 -3.09 21.89
N ALA A 91 9.18 -4.15 22.43
CA ALA A 91 8.98 -5.51 21.93
C ALA A 91 7.53 -5.97 22.13
N GLU A 92 6.94 -5.60 23.27
CA GLU A 92 5.53 -5.84 23.60
C GLU A 92 4.59 -5.12 22.62
N VAL A 93 4.86 -3.86 22.28
CA VAL A 93 4.08 -3.11 21.30
C VAL A 93 4.23 -3.71 19.90
N ILE A 94 5.44 -4.09 19.48
CA ILE A 94 5.65 -4.73 18.17
C ILE A 94 4.85 -6.02 18.06
N SER A 95 4.89 -6.87 19.11
CA SER A 95 4.20 -8.16 19.11
C SER A 95 2.68 -7.99 19.03
N ARG A 96 2.10 -7.13 19.89
CA ARG A 96 0.66 -6.84 19.87
C ARG A 96 0.20 -6.21 18.57
N VAL A 97 0.94 -5.25 18.02
CA VAL A 97 0.57 -4.61 16.75
C VAL A 97 0.52 -5.63 15.60
N LYS A 98 1.42 -6.63 15.59
CA LYS A 98 1.34 -7.71 14.59
C LYS A 98 0.05 -8.50 14.72
N GLU A 99 -0.29 -8.92 15.93
CA GLU A 99 -1.50 -9.69 16.21
C GLU A 99 -2.76 -8.90 15.81
N ILE A 100 -2.83 -7.63 16.19
CA ILE A 100 -3.95 -6.73 15.82
C ILE A 100 -4.08 -6.59 14.30
N LEU A 101 -2.99 -6.30 13.59
CA LEU A 101 -3.03 -6.13 12.13
C LEU A 101 -3.40 -7.44 11.42
N GLN A 102 -2.93 -8.58 11.92
CA GLN A 102 -3.32 -9.89 11.38
C GLN A 102 -4.79 -10.20 11.63
N ALA A 103 -5.31 -9.92 12.83
CA ALA A 103 -6.70 -10.15 13.19
C ALA A 103 -7.67 -9.24 12.42
N GLU A 104 -7.30 -7.97 12.21
CA GLU A 104 -8.13 -6.99 11.50
C GLU A 104 -8.04 -7.12 9.98
N GLY A 105 -6.96 -7.72 9.45
CA GLY A 105 -6.79 -7.94 8.01
C GLY A 105 -6.67 -6.67 7.19
N ARG A 106 -6.40 -5.51 7.81
CA ARG A 106 -6.30 -4.20 7.14
C ARG A 106 -5.28 -3.28 7.80
N PRO A 107 -4.71 -2.31 7.08
CA PRO A 107 -3.84 -1.30 7.67
C PRO A 107 -4.60 -0.47 8.70
N LEU A 108 -3.92 -0.10 9.78
CA LEU A 108 -4.48 0.71 10.84
C LEU A 108 -3.58 1.89 11.17
N ASP A 109 -4.19 3.03 11.46
CA ASP A 109 -3.45 4.19 11.92
C ASP A 109 -2.97 4.03 13.38
N ARG A 110 -2.13 4.97 13.83
CA ARG A 110 -1.57 4.95 15.19
C ARG A 110 -2.62 5.12 16.30
N GLY A 111 -3.77 5.70 16.00
CA GLY A 111 -4.86 5.91 16.96
C GLY A 111 -5.65 4.62 17.14
N ALA A 112 -6.08 4.01 16.04
CA ALA A 112 -6.75 2.71 16.03
C ALA A 112 -5.88 1.61 16.66
N LEU A 113 -4.58 1.60 16.36
CA LEU A 113 -3.64 0.68 17.01
C LEU A 113 -3.54 0.92 18.52
N LEU A 114 -3.58 2.18 18.98
CA LEU A 114 -3.58 2.47 20.41
C LEU A 114 -4.85 1.96 21.08
N GLU A 115 -6.01 2.22 20.48
CA GLU A 115 -7.31 1.76 21.00
C GLU A 115 -7.37 0.23 21.09
N ALA A 116 -6.91 -0.47 20.05
CA ALA A 116 -6.84 -1.92 20.04
C ALA A 116 -5.89 -2.46 21.12
N ILE A 117 -4.71 -1.88 21.29
CA ILE A 117 -3.77 -2.28 22.35
C ILE A 117 -4.36 -2.06 23.75
N GLN A 118 -5.09 -0.98 23.96
CA GLN A 118 -5.73 -0.69 25.25
C GLN A 118 -6.90 -1.62 25.55
N LYS A 119 -7.60 -2.10 24.51
CA LYS A 119 -8.65 -3.11 24.63
C LYS A 119 -8.11 -4.45 25.12
N ASP A 120 -6.87 -4.78 24.78
CA ASP A 120 -6.14 -5.96 25.27
C ASP A 120 -5.50 -5.74 26.66
N GLU A 121 -6.04 -4.82 27.45
CA GLU A 121 -5.60 -4.44 28.81
C GLU A 121 -4.13 -4.00 28.94
N PHE A 122 -3.44 -3.76 27.83
CA PHE A 122 -2.05 -3.32 27.85
C PHE A 122 -1.93 -1.80 27.88
N ARG A 123 -1.26 -1.27 28.91
CA ARG A 123 -1.02 0.17 29.05
C ARG A 123 0.37 0.57 28.58
N ILE A 124 0.41 1.48 27.62
CA ILE A 124 1.63 2.16 27.21
C ILE A 124 1.89 3.33 28.16
N THR A 125 3.02 3.29 28.85
CA THR A 125 3.44 4.26 29.89
C THR A 125 4.09 5.52 29.32
N ALA A 126 4.21 5.64 27.99
CA ALA A 126 4.76 6.80 27.33
C ALA A 126 3.83 8.02 27.46
N ALA A 127 4.41 9.23 27.57
CA ALA A 127 3.64 10.47 27.67
C ALA A 127 2.71 10.74 26.46
N ASN A 128 3.08 10.23 25.28
CA ASN A 128 2.20 10.22 24.10
C ASN A 128 2.21 8.82 23.47
N PRO A 129 1.27 7.94 23.86
CA PRO A 129 1.22 6.55 23.43
C PRO A 129 1.10 6.37 21.91
N ALA A 130 0.22 7.12 21.24
CA ALA A 130 0.03 7.04 19.80
C ALA A 130 1.31 7.44 19.03
N ARG A 131 2.00 8.48 19.50
CA ARG A 131 3.29 8.90 18.92
C ARG A 131 4.39 7.85 19.18
N PHE A 132 4.38 7.23 20.35
CA PHE A 132 5.31 6.15 20.69
C PHE A 132 5.13 4.93 19.79
N ILE A 133 3.88 4.52 19.53
CA ILE A 133 3.55 3.45 18.58
C ILE A 133 4.07 3.81 17.19
N GLY A 134 3.68 4.98 16.66
CA GLY A 134 4.10 5.41 15.33
C GLY A 134 5.62 5.41 15.16
N ARG A 135 6.36 5.95 16.14
CA ARG A 135 7.84 5.90 16.15
C ARG A 135 8.37 4.47 16.18
N THR A 136 7.83 3.63 17.04
CA THR A 136 8.24 2.23 17.20
C THR A 136 8.09 1.45 15.91
N LEU A 137 6.94 1.60 15.24
CA LEU A 137 6.66 0.92 13.98
C LEU A 137 7.52 1.48 12.84
N TRP A 138 7.74 2.79 12.80
CA TRP A 138 8.61 3.44 11.81
C TRP A 138 10.07 2.98 11.92
N GLU A 139 10.57 2.75 13.15
CA GLU A 139 11.93 2.27 13.39
C GLU A 139 12.07 0.76 13.13
N SER A 140 10.97 0.01 13.08
CA SER A 140 10.96 -1.42 12.85
C SER A 140 10.97 -1.75 11.35
N VAL A 141 11.78 -2.73 10.97
CA VAL A 141 11.88 -3.22 9.59
C VAL A 141 10.69 -4.11 9.17
N GLU A 142 9.86 -4.49 10.14
CA GLU A 142 8.76 -5.44 9.97
C GLU A 142 7.46 -4.77 9.51
N PHE A 143 7.40 -3.44 9.56
CA PHE A 143 6.22 -2.67 9.19
C PHE A 143 6.48 -1.75 8.02
N ILE A 144 5.42 -1.41 7.31
CA ILE A 144 5.38 -0.38 6.28
C ILE A 144 4.31 0.64 6.64
N HIS A 145 4.54 1.90 6.28
CA HIS A 145 3.54 2.95 6.36
C HIS A 145 2.93 3.17 4.99
N ILE A 146 1.62 2.95 4.87
CA ILE A 146 0.82 3.16 3.67
C ILE A 146 0.17 4.55 3.81
N PRO A 147 0.55 5.53 2.97
CA PRO A 147 0.00 6.88 3.04
C PRO A 147 -1.52 6.88 2.96
N GLY A 148 -2.19 7.48 3.95
CA GLY A 148 -3.65 7.56 4.03
C GLY A 148 -4.35 6.35 4.67
N GLU A 149 -3.66 5.21 4.84
CA GLU A 149 -4.25 3.99 5.41
C GLU A 149 -3.65 3.60 6.77
N GLY A 150 -2.38 3.93 7.02
CA GLY A 150 -1.70 3.66 8.30
C GLY A 150 -0.56 2.66 8.19
N TYR A 151 -0.40 1.79 9.19
CA TYR A 151 0.68 0.80 9.25
C TYR A 151 0.20 -0.60 8.86
N TRP A 152 1.05 -1.32 8.13
CA TRP A 152 0.84 -2.71 7.74
C TRP A 152 2.09 -3.56 7.91
N LEU A 153 1.94 -4.89 7.86
CA LEU A 153 3.04 -5.84 7.91
C LEU A 153 3.79 -5.90 6.58
N LYS A 154 5.10 -5.77 6.64
CA LYS A 154 5.96 -5.83 5.46
C LYS A 154 6.01 -7.26 4.90
N GLY A 155 5.71 -7.41 3.61
CA GLY A 155 5.77 -8.69 2.92
C GLY A 155 4.56 -9.60 3.14
N VAL A 156 3.50 -9.10 3.78
CA VAL A 156 2.20 -9.78 3.87
C VAL A 156 1.24 -9.13 2.89
N ASP A 157 0.81 -9.87 1.87
CA ASP A 157 -0.16 -9.38 0.91
C ASP A 157 -1.54 -9.19 1.56
N LEU A 158 -2.13 -8.01 1.36
CA LEU A 158 -3.46 -7.63 1.85
C LEU A 158 -4.59 -8.54 1.29
N LEU A 159 -4.31 -9.32 0.24
CA LEU A 159 -5.29 -10.15 -0.47
C LEU A 159 -5.33 -11.62 0.00
N SER A 160 -4.46 -12.06 0.90
CA SER A 160 -4.28 -13.50 1.19
C SER A 160 -5.03 -14.02 2.44
N GLN A 161 -5.89 -13.22 3.07
CA GLN A 161 -6.58 -13.61 4.32
C GLN A 161 -8.10 -13.59 4.14
N LYS A 162 -8.60 -14.31 3.13
CA LYS A 162 -9.98 -14.83 3.10
C LYS A 162 -9.93 -16.31 2.73
N SER A 163 -10.09 -17.18 3.72
CA SER A 163 -10.58 -18.55 3.57
C SER A 163 -11.55 -18.82 4.70
#